data_AF-A0A318ZFN8-F1
#
_entry.id   AF-A0A318ZFN8-F1
#
_cell.length_a   1.000
_cell.length_b   1.000
_cell.length_c   1.000
_cell.angle_alpha   90.00
_cell.angle_beta   90.00
_cell.angle_gamma   90.00
#
_symmetry.space_group_name_H-M   'P 1'
#
loop_
_entity.id
_entity.type
_entity.pdbx_description
1 polymer ?
#
loop_
_entity_poly.entity_id
_entity_poly.type
_entity_poly.pdbx_seq_one_letter_code
_entity_poly.pdbx_strand_id
1 'polypeptide(L)'
;MTNTTQPLAAHLDPHRPAPSLPLEDLFRASYNDIEYLKIYLSDDPTAHHHHHLLPLTLIPRIEAFQVDITNRYTEIFKHAFPHRANEPFGLALYQAEATWTNVTRLLRLLDTANWDLVRWARTAALLDLGKPDLRRRAVARGEELWQHRYTEIKTCIDAVLSRFDYKGQPLAYVGSLNHGIRGAHKGHTAINFNDFDVDLFVVHAEEWRHHLPAIRANFPAHFSNEKIFPVGTHLRELQALGEAVGRALAVELRVKVRDAGRFVGETEIVLREVDRW
;
A
#
# COMPACT_ATOMS: atom_id res chain seq x y z
N MET A 1 -6.68 33.08 -42.56
CA MET A 1 -7.75 32.27 -41.93
C MET A 1 -7.13 30.96 -41.49
N THR A 2 -6.56 30.94 -40.30
CA THR A 2 -5.92 29.77 -39.69
C THR A 2 -6.82 29.29 -38.57
N ASN A 3 -7.56 28.22 -38.80
CA ASN A 3 -8.31 27.51 -37.77
C ASN A 3 -7.31 26.77 -36.88
N THR A 4 -6.97 27.39 -35.76
CA THR A 4 -6.28 26.75 -34.64
C THR A 4 -7.35 26.10 -33.76
N THR A 5 -7.67 24.84 -34.02
CA THR A 5 -8.46 24.03 -33.09
C THR A 5 -7.57 23.73 -31.88
N GLN A 6 -7.77 24.47 -30.79
CA GLN A 6 -7.30 24.07 -29.46
C GLN A 6 -7.85 22.67 -29.16
N PRO A 7 -7.04 21.71 -28.68
CA PRO A 7 -7.61 20.48 -28.15
C PRO A 7 -8.41 20.84 -26.90
N LEU A 8 -9.71 20.56 -26.93
CA LEU A 8 -10.59 20.64 -25.76
C LEU A 8 -9.90 19.90 -24.61
N ALA A 9 -9.65 20.61 -23.52
CA ALA A 9 -9.41 20.00 -22.24
C ALA A 9 -10.64 19.13 -21.93
N ALA A 10 -10.48 17.81 -22.06
CA ALA A 10 -11.52 16.86 -21.71
C ALA A 10 -11.83 17.06 -20.22
N HIS A 11 -13.04 17.54 -19.93
CA HIS A 11 -13.60 17.48 -18.59
C HIS A 11 -13.56 16.02 -18.13
N LEU A 12 -12.69 15.73 -17.16
CA LEU A 12 -12.64 14.44 -16.49
C LEU A 12 -13.94 14.29 -15.70
N ASP A 13 -14.78 13.35 -16.13
CA ASP A 13 -15.98 12.93 -15.41
C ASP A 13 -15.55 12.33 -14.04
N PRO A 14 -16.01 12.90 -12.90
CA PRO A 14 -15.66 12.42 -11.56
C PRO A 14 -16.22 11.03 -11.24
N HIS A 15 -17.06 10.44 -12.11
CA HIS A 15 -17.62 9.10 -11.93
C HIS A 15 -16.96 8.01 -12.79
N ARG A 16 -15.85 8.31 -13.48
CA ARG A 16 -15.16 7.30 -14.28
C ARG A 16 -14.46 6.29 -13.35
N PRO A 17 -14.73 4.97 -13.49
CA PRO A 17 -14.07 3.98 -12.66
C PRO A 17 -12.55 4.09 -12.83
N ALA A 18 -11.82 3.89 -11.73
CA ALA A 18 -10.37 3.91 -11.74
C ALA A 18 -9.83 2.98 -12.84
N PRO A 19 -8.70 3.32 -13.48
CA PRO A 19 -8.04 2.43 -14.44
C PRO A 19 -7.82 1.06 -13.78
N SER A 20 -8.36 0.02 -14.38
CA SER A 20 -8.20 -1.34 -13.89
C SER A 20 -7.60 -2.22 -14.97
N LEU A 21 -6.74 -3.15 -14.56
CA LEU A 21 -6.29 -4.19 -15.48
C LEU A 21 -7.39 -5.24 -15.64
N PRO A 22 -7.47 -5.93 -16.79
CA PRO A 22 -8.33 -7.08 -16.91
C PRO A 22 -7.99 -8.12 -15.83
N LEU A 23 -9.00 -8.72 -15.23
CA LEU A 23 -8.90 -9.69 -14.13
C LEU A 23 -8.32 -9.15 -12.81
N GLU A 24 -8.24 -7.83 -12.63
CA GLU A 24 -7.76 -7.21 -11.39
C GLU A 24 -8.51 -7.73 -10.15
N ASP A 25 -9.83 -7.89 -10.21
CA ASP A 25 -10.63 -8.37 -9.09
C ASP A 25 -10.23 -9.80 -8.65
N LEU A 26 -9.94 -10.68 -9.62
CA LEU A 26 -9.48 -12.04 -9.34
C LEU A 26 -8.07 -12.05 -8.76
N PHE A 27 -7.19 -11.19 -9.30
CA PHE A 27 -5.82 -11.05 -8.82
C PHE A 27 -5.82 -10.55 -7.37
N ARG A 28 -6.60 -9.51 -7.10
CA ARG A 28 -6.82 -8.96 -5.75
C ARG A 28 -7.35 -10.00 -4.78
N ALA A 29 -8.41 -10.72 -5.16
CA ALA A 29 -8.97 -11.76 -4.29
C ALA A 29 -7.95 -12.86 -3.98
N SER A 30 -7.23 -13.34 -5.00
CA SER A 30 -6.23 -14.41 -4.85
C SER A 30 -5.02 -13.98 -4.02
N TYR A 31 -4.62 -12.71 -4.11
CA TYR A 31 -3.57 -12.13 -3.26
C TYR A 31 -4.04 -11.99 -1.81
N ASN A 32 -5.24 -11.45 -1.60
CA ASN A 32 -5.80 -11.26 -0.25
C ASN A 32 -6.03 -12.60 0.46
N ASP A 33 -6.46 -13.64 -0.26
CA ASP A 33 -6.56 -15.01 0.25
C ASP A 33 -5.26 -15.47 0.92
N ILE A 34 -4.11 -15.22 0.27
CA ILE A 34 -2.79 -15.57 0.81
C ILE A 34 -2.54 -14.81 2.12
N GLU A 35 -2.85 -13.51 2.16
CA GLU A 35 -2.65 -12.68 3.35
C GLU A 35 -3.54 -13.11 4.52
N TYR A 36 -4.82 -13.37 4.25
CA TYR A 36 -5.78 -13.82 5.26
C TYR A 36 -5.42 -15.21 5.78
N LEU A 37 -5.01 -16.14 4.91
CA LEU A 37 -4.55 -17.46 5.33
C LEU A 37 -3.26 -17.38 6.17
N LYS A 38 -2.31 -16.50 5.84
CA LYS A 38 -1.12 -16.26 6.69
C LYS A 38 -1.54 -15.86 8.10
N ILE A 39 -2.48 -14.91 8.21
CA ILE A 39 -2.96 -14.40 9.50
C ILE A 39 -3.70 -15.48 10.27
N TYR A 40 -4.66 -16.16 9.63
CA TYR A 40 -5.40 -17.25 10.23
C TYR A 40 -4.46 -18.33 10.77
N LEU A 41 -3.51 -18.81 9.96
CA LEU A 41 -2.57 -19.86 10.35
C LEU A 41 -1.57 -19.43 11.43
N SER A 42 -1.33 -18.13 11.58
CA SER A 42 -0.47 -17.57 12.64
C SER A 42 -1.23 -17.29 13.94
N ASP A 43 -2.55 -17.25 13.90
CA ASP A 43 -3.44 -16.97 15.04
C ASP A 43 -4.07 -18.26 15.60
N ASP A 44 -4.08 -19.36 14.82
CA ASP A 44 -4.75 -20.61 15.17
C ASP A 44 -4.08 -21.27 16.41
N PRO A 45 -4.75 -21.26 17.58
CA PRO A 45 -4.22 -21.83 18.80
C PRO A 45 -4.13 -23.36 18.72
N THR A 46 -4.81 -24.02 17.75
CA THR A 46 -4.85 -25.49 17.64
C THR A 46 -3.65 -26.08 16.90
N ALA A 47 -2.79 -25.28 16.28
CA ALA A 47 -1.59 -25.72 15.56
C ALA A 47 -0.43 -26.16 16.49
N HIS A 48 -0.67 -27.11 17.39
CA HIS A 48 0.22 -27.39 18.54
C HIS A 48 1.59 -27.99 18.21
N HIS A 49 1.82 -28.55 17.01
CA HIS A 49 3.01 -29.37 16.77
C HIS A 49 4.13 -28.65 16.00
N HIS A 50 3.81 -27.67 15.14
CA HIS A 50 4.81 -26.97 14.31
C HIS A 50 4.50 -25.47 14.04
N HIS A 51 3.68 -24.82 14.88
CA HIS A 51 3.36 -23.39 14.75
C HIS A 51 4.60 -22.49 14.62
N HIS A 52 5.70 -22.86 15.28
CA HIS A 52 6.99 -22.13 15.23
C HIS A 52 7.70 -22.20 13.87
N LEU A 53 7.37 -23.16 12.98
CA LEU A 53 7.99 -23.28 11.65
C LEU A 53 7.33 -22.39 10.60
N LEU A 54 6.07 -21.97 10.82
CA LEU A 54 5.36 -21.07 9.92
C LEU A 54 6.08 -19.70 9.78
N PRO A 55 6.43 -19.01 10.89
CA PRO A 55 7.15 -17.73 10.83
C PRO A 55 8.59 -17.84 10.33
N LEU A 56 9.23 -19.01 10.51
CA LEU A 56 10.66 -19.16 10.25
C LEU A 56 10.99 -19.59 8.82
N THR A 57 10.07 -20.21 8.10
CA THR A 57 10.37 -20.78 6.77
C THR A 57 9.38 -20.36 5.69
N LEU A 58 8.08 -20.43 5.95
CA LEU A 58 7.06 -20.20 4.94
C LEU A 58 6.68 -18.73 4.81
N ILE A 59 6.50 -18.02 5.93
CA ILE A 59 6.15 -16.59 5.90
C ILE A 59 7.18 -15.75 5.13
N PRO A 60 8.51 -15.86 5.37
CA PRO A 60 9.49 -15.08 4.61
C PRO A 60 9.47 -15.39 3.10
N ARG A 61 9.20 -16.64 2.72
CA ARG A 61 9.08 -17.04 1.30
C ARG A 61 7.83 -16.43 0.66
N ILE A 62 6.71 -16.43 1.38
CA ILE A 62 5.48 -15.81 0.89
C ILE A 62 5.65 -14.29 0.81
N GLU A 63 6.31 -13.66 1.78
CA GLU A 63 6.61 -12.22 1.76
C GLU A 63 7.47 -11.86 0.54
N ALA A 64 8.55 -12.59 0.30
CA ALA A 64 9.40 -12.39 -0.88
C ALA A 64 8.60 -12.57 -2.19
N PHE A 65 7.72 -13.58 -2.25
CA PHE A 65 6.83 -13.80 -3.37
C PHE A 65 5.80 -12.66 -3.55
N GLN A 66 5.22 -12.17 -2.45
CA GLN A 66 4.27 -11.05 -2.45
C GLN A 66 4.93 -9.75 -2.95
N VAL A 67 6.21 -9.51 -2.63
CA VAL A 67 6.98 -8.39 -3.19
C VAL A 67 7.19 -8.57 -4.70
N ASP A 68 7.66 -9.75 -5.14
CA ASP A 68 7.88 -10.05 -6.57
C ASP A 68 6.59 -9.93 -7.39
N ILE A 69 5.48 -10.51 -6.92
CA ILE A 69 4.21 -10.50 -7.67
C ILE A 69 3.62 -9.09 -7.77
N THR A 70 3.72 -8.29 -6.71
CA THR A 70 3.28 -6.88 -6.72
C THR A 70 4.14 -6.03 -7.65
N ASN A 71 5.45 -6.27 -7.73
CA ASN A 71 6.33 -5.59 -8.67
C ASN A 71 5.96 -5.93 -10.12
N ARG A 72 5.76 -7.21 -10.44
CA ARG A 72 5.34 -7.64 -11.79
C ARG A 72 3.97 -7.09 -12.17
N TYR A 73 3.01 -7.07 -11.24
CA TYR A 73 1.71 -6.43 -11.47
C TYR A 73 1.87 -4.94 -11.77
N THR A 74 2.70 -4.23 -10.98
CA THR A 74 3.00 -2.81 -11.18
C THR A 74 3.64 -2.55 -12.55
N GLU A 75 4.54 -3.42 -13.00
CA GLU A 75 5.15 -3.32 -14.34
C GLU A 75 4.12 -3.50 -15.46
N ILE A 76 3.25 -4.52 -15.36
CA ILE A 76 2.15 -4.70 -16.31
C ILE A 76 1.26 -3.46 -16.33
N PHE A 77 0.93 -2.90 -15.16
CA PHE A 77 0.13 -1.70 -15.05
C PHE A 77 0.80 -0.51 -15.74
N LYS A 78 2.10 -0.29 -15.51
CA LYS A 78 2.87 0.79 -16.15
C LYS A 78 2.98 0.62 -17.67
N HIS A 79 3.07 -0.61 -18.17
CA HIS A 79 3.07 -0.88 -19.60
C HIS A 79 1.68 -0.65 -20.22
N ALA A 80 0.63 -0.99 -19.49
CA ALA A 80 -0.76 -0.79 -19.90
C ALA A 80 -1.13 0.71 -19.87
N PHE A 81 -0.62 1.45 -18.89
CA PHE A 81 -0.83 2.89 -18.66
C PHE A 81 0.50 3.63 -18.50
N PRO A 82 1.24 3.90 -19.59
CA PRO A 82 2.56 4.55 -19.52
C PRO A 82 2.50 6.00 -19.04
N HIS A 83 1.34 6.64 -19.17
CA HIS A 83 1.10 8.01 -18.71
C HIS A 83 -0.19 8.06 -17.91
N ARG A 84 -0.18 8.71 -16.74
CA ARG A 84 -1.38 8.92 -15.91
C ARG A 84 -2.53 9.59 -16.67
N ALA A 85 -2.20 10.49 -17.60
CA ALA A 85 -3.20 11.12 -18.46
C ALA A 85 -3.99 10.12 -19.31
N ASN A 86 -3.43 8.93 -19.58
CA ASN A 86 -4.06 7.90 -20.41
C ASN A 86 -4.95 6.94 -19.61
N GLU A 87 -4.78 6.88 -18.27
CA GLU A 87 -5.55 6.01 -17.37
C GLU A 87 -7.07 6.12 -17.55
N PRO A 88 -7.67 7.33 -17.66
CA PRO A 88 -9.11 7.47 -17.81
C PRO A 88 -9.65 6.88 -19.13
N PHE A 89 -8.83 6.75 -20.16
CA PHE A 89 -9.28 6.28 -21.48
C PHE A 89 -9.35 4.76 -21.60
N GLY A 90 -8.91 4.03 -20.57
CA GLY A 90 -8.87 2.57 -20.59
C GLY A 90 -7.82 2.01 -21.55
N LEU A 91 -7.88 0.69 -21.77
CA LEU A 91 -6.92 -0.01 -22.62
C LEU A 91 -7.39 -0.08 -24.08
N ALA A 92 -6.46 0.11 -25.01
CA ALA A 92 -6.72 -0.26 -26.41
C ALA A 92 -6.89 -1.79 -26.52
N LEU A 93 -7.67 -2.27 -27.49
CA LEU A 93 -7.99 -3.70 -27.65
C LEU A 93 -6.76 -4.62 -27.67
N TYR A 94 -5.71 -4.25 -28.40
CA TYR A 94 -4.47 -5.05 -28.46
C TYR A 94 -3.71 -5.05 -27.13
N GLN A 95 -3.76 -3.95 -26.38
CA GLN A 95 -3.16 -3.87 -25.04
C GLN A 95 -3.96 -4.70 -24.05
N ALA A 96 -5.29 -4.75 -24.19
CA ALA A 96 -6.16 -5.54 -23.33
C ALA A 96 -5.86 -7.04 -23.44
N GLU A 97 -5.64 -7.58 -24.64
CA GLU A 97 -5.30 -8.99 -24.84
C GLU A 97 -3.92 -9.37 -24.26
N ALA A 98 -2.90 -8.54 -24.53
CA ALA A 98 -1.57 -8.74 -23.96
C ALA A 98 -1.58 -8.62 -22.43
N THR A 99 -2.30 -7.63 -21.89
CA THR A 99 -2.45 -7.43 -20.44
C THR A 99 -3.20 -8.59 -19.80
N TRP A 100 -4.29 -9.07 -20.41
CA TRP A 100 -5.03 -10.25 -19.94
C TRP A 100 -4.13 -11.48 -19.81
N THR A 101 -3.31 -11.74 -20.82
CA THR A 101 -2.36 -12.87 -20.82
C THR A 101 -1.35 -12.74 -19.69
N ASN A 102 -0.82 -11.54 -19.49
CA ASN A 102 0.15 -11.27 -18.43
C ASN A 102 -0.47 -11.41 -17.03
N VAL A 103 -1.67 -10.86 -16.78
CA VAL A 103 -2.37 -10.99 -15.49
C VAL A 103 -2.77 -12.45 -15.24
N THR A 104 -3.20 -13.20 -16.27
CA THR A 104 -3.48 -14.64 -16.17
C THR A 104 -2.24 -15.42 -15.73
N ARG A 105 -1.05 -15.05 -16.21
CA ARG A 105 0.21 -15.67 -15.76
C ARG A 105 0.46 -15.39 -14.28
N LEU A 106 0.19 -14.17 -13.80
CA LEU A 106 0.31 -13.84 -12.38
C LEU A 106 -0.69 -14.61 -11.51
N LEU A 107 -1.93 -14.78 -11.96
CA LEU A 107 -2.93 -15.60 -11.27
C LEU A 107 -2.45 -17.04 -11.05
N ARG A 108 -1.84 -17.67 -12.06
CA ARG A 108 -1.28 -19.03 -11.92
C ARG A 108 -0.16 -19.11 -10.88
N LEU A 109 0.62 -18.04 -10.73
CA LEU A 109 1.65 -17.95 -9.69
C LEU A 109 1.02 -17.82 -8.31
N LEU A 110 -0.02 -17.00 -8.17
CA LEU A 110 -0.80 -16.87 -6.93
C LEU A 110 -1.47 -18.20 -6.55
N ASP A 111 -2.04 -18.94 -7.50
CA ASP A 111 -2.60 -20.27 -7.27
C ASP A 111 -1.55 -21.24 -6.74
N THR A 112 -0.34 -21.21 -7.31
CA THR A 112 0.77 -22.06 -6.87
C THR A 112 1.16 -21.75 -5.43
N ALA A 113 1.29 -20.46 -5.07
CA ALA A 113 1.59 -20.04 -3.71
C ALA A 113 0.48 -20.43 -2.72
N ASN A 114 -0.79 -20.28 -3.11
CA ASN A 114 -1.93 -20.75 -2.34
C ASN A 114 -1.88 -22.28 -2.10
N TRP A 115 -1.50 -23.07 -3.11
CA TRP A 115 -1.35 -24.51 -2.96
C TRP A 115 -0.20 -24.91 -2.05
N ASP A 116 0.90 -24.17 -2.06
CA ASP A 116 2.00 -24.40 -1.12
C ASP A 116 1.57 -24.10 0.34
N LEU A 117 0.77 -23.05 0.57
CA LEU A 117 0.13 -22.77 1.85
C LEU A 117 -0.80 -23.91 2.30
N VAL A 118 -1.68 -24.39 1.42
CA VAL A 118 -2.59 -25.51 1.69
C VAL A 118 -1.81 -26.78 2.01
N ARG A 119 -0.75 -27.08 1.25
CA ARG A 119 0.11 -28.25 1.49
C ARG A 119 0.76 -28.16 2.85
N TRP A 120 1.35 -27.00 3.18
CA TRP A 120 1.95 -26.76 4.48
C TRP A 120 0.93 -26.91 5.62
N ALA A 121 -0.25 -26.31 5.51
CA ALA A 121 -1.29 -26.40 6.53
C ALA A 121 -1.69 -27.85 6.79
N ARG A 122 -1.81 -28.67 5.73
CA ARG A 122 -2.10 -30.09 5.85
C ARG A 122 -0.98 -30.86 6.56
N THR A 123 0.28 -30.60 6.21
CA THR A 123 1.41 -31.38 6.74
C THR A 123 1.87 -30.93 8.14
N ALA A 124 1.81 -29.63 8.43
CA ALA A 124 2.39 -29.04 9.63
C ALA A 124 1.35 -28.67 10.69
N ALA A 125 0.15 -28.22 10.27
CA ALA A 125 -0.95 -27.86 11.15
C ALA A 125 -2.07 -28.93 11.20
N LEU A 126 -1.91 -30.03 10.46
CA LEU A 126 -2.92 -31.10 10.30
C LEU A 126 -4.29 -30.58 9.85
N LEU A 127 -4.29 -29.45 9.14
CA LEU A 127 -5.49 -28.74 8.70
C LEU A 127 -5.70 -28.93 7.19
N ASP A 128 -6.80 -29.58 6.80
CA ASP A 128 -7.07 -29.88 5.39
C ASP A 128 -7.75 -28.71 4.64
N LEU A 129 -6.99 -27.64 4.41
CA LEU A 129 -7.43 -26.50 3.59
C LEU A 129 -7.65 -26.85 2.10
N GLY A 130 -7.45 -28.10 1.68
CA GLY A 130 -7.87 -28.58 0.37
C GLY A 130 -9.40 -28.74 0.25
N LYS A 131 -10.12 -28.80 1.37
CA LYS A 131 -11.58 -28.83 1.40
C LYS A 131 -12.14 -27.41 1.20
N PRO A 132 -12.94 -27.15 0.15
CA PRO A 132 -13.41 -25.79 -0.18
C PRO A 132 -14.11 -25.07 0.98
N ASP A 133 -14.96 -25.76 1.74
CA ASP A 133 -15.68 -25.16 2.87
C ASP A 133 -14.76 -24.75 4.02
N LEU A 134 -13.77 -25.58 4.32
CA LEU A 134 -12.81 -25.29 5.38
C LEU A 134 -11.91 -24.12 4.97
N ARG A 135 -11.45 -24.10 3.72
CA ARG A 135 -10.68 -22.97 3.17
C ARG A 135 -11.48 -21.67 3.23
N ARG A 136 -12.74 -21.67 2.78
CA ARG A 136 -13.59 -20.47 2.84
C ARG A 136 -13.75 -19.93 4.26
N ARG A 137 -13.95 -20.80 5.25
CA ARG A 137 -14.02 -20.39 6.66
C ARG A 137 -12.68 -19.85 7.18
N ALA A 138 -11.57 -20.49 6.83
CA ALA A 138 -10.24 -20.03 7.23
C ALA A 138 -9.91 -18.65 6.63
N VAL A 139 -10.20 -18.44 5.35
CA VAL A 139 -10.04 -17.13 4.68
C VAL A 139 -10.93 -16.08 5.35
N ALA A 140 -12.22 -16.35 5.54
CA ALA A 140 -13.14 -15.41 6.19
C ALA A 140 -12.67 -15.04 7.61
N ARG A 141 -12.21 -16.02 8.39
CA ARG A 141 -11.66 -15.77 9.73
C ARG A 141 -10.36 -14.96 9.67
N GLY A 142 -9.49 -15.25 8.71
CA GLY A 142 -8.27 -14.49 8.46
C GLY A 142 -8.55 -13.03 8.10
N GLU A 143 -9.59 -12.78 7.31
CA GLU A 143 -10.06 -11.44 6.95
C GLU A 143 -10.57 -10.67 8.18
N GLU A 144 -11.40 -11.30 9.03
CA GLU A 144 -11.85 -10.71 10.30
C GLU A 144 -10.67 -10.30 11.20
N LEU A 145 -9.69 -11.20 11.36
CA LEU A 145 -8.48 -10.94 12.13
C LEU A 145 -7.64 -9.82 11.51
N TRP A 146 -7.50 -9.81 10.19
CA TRP A 146 -6.81 -8.74 9.47
C TRP A 146 -7.49 -7.40 9.70
N GLN A 147 -8.82 -7.33 9.53
CA GLN A 147 -9.60 -6.11 9.69
C GLN A 147 -9.48 -5.56 11.12
N HIS A 148 -9.56 -6.44 12.13
CA HIS A 148 -9.38 -6.07 13.52
C HIS A 148 -8.00 -5.47 13.78
N ARG A 149 -6.93 -6.15 13.34
CA ARG A 149 -5.54 -5.67 13.49
C ARG A 149 -5.31 -4.35 12.74
N TYR A 150 -5.85 -4.22 11.54
CA TYR A 150 -5.78 -2.98 10.76
C TYR A 150 -6.45 -1.81 11.50
N THR A 151 -7.67 -2.01 12.00
CA THR A 151 -8.39 -0.97 12.75
C THR A 151 -7.63 -0.57 14.02
N GLU A 152 -7.09 -1.52 14.78
CA GLU A 152 -6.27 -1.20 15.96
C GLU A 152 -5.04 -0.35 15.61
N ILE A 153 -4.29 -0.74 14.58
CA ILE A 153 -3.09 -0.02 14.14
C ILE A 153 -3.48 1.38 13.66
N LYS A 154 -4.53 1.50 12.85
CA LYS A 154 -5.03 2.79 12.35
C LYS A 154 -5.44 3.70 13.50
N THR A 155 -6.23 3.21 14.45
CA THR A 155 -6.65 3.99 15.63
C THR A 155 -5.43 4.46 16.45
N CYS A 156 -4.41 3.61 16.58
CA CYS A 156 -3.17 3.97 17.25
C CYS A 156 -2.44 5.11 16.53
N ILE A 157 -2.31 5.02 15.21
CA ILE A 157 -1.68 6.07 14.38
C ILE A 157 -2.48 7.36 14.46
N ASP A 158 -3.80 7.31 14.31
CA ASP A 158 -4.69 8.48 14.42
C ASP A 158 -4.53 9.16 15.78
N ALA A 159 -4.43 8.36 16.86
CA ALA A 159 -4.21 8.86 18.21
C ALA A 159 -2.80 9.43 18.43
N VAL A 160 -1.78 8.96 17.70
CA VAL A 160 -0.44 9.57 17.71
C VAL A 160 -0.47 10.90 17.00
N LEU A 161 -0.99 10.93 15.77
CA LEU A 161 -0.96 12.11 14.91
C LEU A 161 -1.80 13.27 15.47
N SER A 162 -2.88 12.99 16.20
CA SER A 162 -3.68 14.04 16.86
C SER A 162 -2.93 14.82 17.95
N ARG A 163 -1.76 14.35 18.38
CA ARG A 163 -0.88 15.03 19.36
C ARG A 163 0.08 16.02 18.71
N PHE A 164 0.16 16.04 17.39
CA PHE A 164 1.14 16.81 16.64
C PHE A 164 0.45 17.70 15.59
N ASP A 165 0.99 18.90 15.43
CA ASP A 165 0.64 19.81 14.37
C ASP A 165 1.92 20.50 13.84
N TYR A 166 1.84 21.04 12.63
CA TYR A 166 2.87 21.92 12.09
C TYR A 166 2.25 23.30 11.89
N LYS A 167 2.62 24.25 12.75
CA LYS A 167 2.15 25.64 12.71
C LYS A 167 0.62 25.75 12.74
N GLY A 168 -0.03 24.96 13.60
CA GLY A 168 -1.48 24.91 13.75
C GLY A 168 -2.20 24.10 12.67
N GLN A 169 -1.48 23.49 11.73
CA GLN A 169 -2.06 22.60 10.72
C GLN A 169 -1.90 21.13 11.13
N PRO A 170 -2.98 20.33 11.09
CA PRO A 170 -2.91 18.92 11.46
C PRO A 170 -2.05 18.13 10.47
N LEU A 171 -1.43 17.07 10.97
CA LEU A 171 -0.77 16.08 10.13
C LEU A 171 -1.81 15.15 9.49
N ALA A 172 -1.55 14.76 8.25
CA ALA A 172 -2.36 13.80 7.50
C ALA A 172 -1.46 12.72 6.90
N TYR A 173 -2.05 11.61 6.46
CA TYR A 173 -1.34 10.55 5.75
C TYR A 173 -2.06 10.11 4.48
N VAL A 174 -1.28 9.52 3.59
CA VAL A 174 -1.71 9.10 2.25
C VAL A 174 -2.04 7.61 2.21
N GLY A 175 -2.88 7.22 1.25
CA GLY A 175 -2.82 5.88 0.69
C GLY A 175 -3.75 4.88 1.38
N SER A 176 -3.33 3.61 1.41
CA SER A 176 -4.14 2.50 1.92
C SER A 176 -4.50 2.63 3.41
N LEU A 177 -3.83 3.52 4.13
CA LEU A 177 -4.17 3.84 5.50
C LEU A 177 -5.47 4.65 5.63
N ASN A 178 -5.81 5.48 4.64
CA ASN A 178 -6.98 6.35 4.73
C ASN A 178 -8.27 5.65 4.24
N HIS A 179 -8.16 4.70 3.31
CA HIS A 179 -9.31 4.02 2.69
C HIS A 179 -9.30 2.48 2.77
N GLY A 180 -8.27 1.86 3.35
CA GLY A 180 -8.10 0.40 3.37
C GLY A 180 -7.81 -0.23 1.99
N ILE A 181 -7.67 0.60 0.95
CA ILE A 181 -7.52 0.18 -0.45
C ILE A 181 -6.21 0.76 -0.99
N ARG A 182 -5.27 -0.09 -1.43
CA ARG A 182 -4.09 0.37 -2.19
C ARG A 182 -4.55 0.79 -3.59
N GLY A 183 -3.85 1.74 -4.21
CA GLY A 183 -4.21 2.21 -5.55
C GLY A 183 -4.23 1.07 -6.59
N ALA A 184 -5.06 1.22 -7.64
CA ALA A 184 -5.31 0.18 -8.65
C ALA A 184 -4.03 -0.43 -9.26
N HIS A 185 -2.96 0.36 -9.37
CA HIS A 185 -1.64 -0.07 -9.84
C HIS A 185 -0.93 -1.10 -8.94
N LYS A 186 -1.42 -1.36 -7.73
CA LYS A 186 -0.92 -2.39 -6.83
C LYS A 186 -1.75 -3.69 -6.90
N GLY A 187 -3.00 -3.63 -7.36
CA GLY A 187 -3.83 -4.82 -7.57
C GLY A 187 -4.26 -5.57 -6.31
N HIS A 188 -4.08 -5.03 -5.11
CA HIS A 188 -4.49 -5.70 -3.87
C HIS A 188 -4.90 -4.71 -2.78
N THR A 189 -5.66 -5.15 -1.77
CA THR A 189 -6.16 -4.25 -0.70
C THR A 189 -5.60 -4.59 0.67
N ALA A 190 -5.40 -5.87 0.99
CA ALA A 190 -4.79 -6.25 2.26
C ALA A 190 -3.37 -5.71 2.35
N ILE A 191 -3.11 -4.90 3.39
CA ILE A 191 -1.77 -4.41 3.72
C ILE A 191 -1.05 -5.52 4.48
N ASN A 192 0.19 -5.80 4.09
CA ASN A 192 1.09 -6.62 4.87
C ASN A 192 1.57 -5.82 6.09
N PHE A 193 1.24 -6.26 7.30
CA PHE A 193 1.64 -5.57 8.54
C PHE A 193 3.15 -5.61 8.79
N ASN A 194 3.91 -6.46 8.08
CA ASN A 194 5.37 -6.51 8.17
C ASN A 194 6.08 -5.52 7.22
N ASP A 195 5.33 -4.86 6.32
CA ASP A 195 5.81 -3.90 5.32
C ASP A 195 4.90 -2.65 5.32
N PHE A 196 4.59 -2.19 6.53
CA PHE A 196 3.61 -1.15 6.82
C PHE A 196 4.25 0.24 6.99
N ASP A 197 4.15 1.09 5.97
CA ASP A 197 4.74 2.45 5.99
C ASP A 197 3.67 3.52 6.27
N VAL A 198 4.08 4.64 6.88
CA VAL A 198 3.21 5.78 7.19
C VAL A 198 3.70 7.01 6.45
N ASP A 199 3.16 7.24 5.25
CA ASP A 199 3.49 8.41 4.43
C ASP A 199 2.76 9.66 4.95
N LEU A 200 3.47 10.52 5.68
CA LEU A 200 2.90 11.73 6.29
C LEU A 200 3.02 12.97 5.40
N PHE A 201 2.05 13.86 5.52
CA PHE A 201 2.09 15.19 4.92
C PHE A 201 1.39 16.23 5.78
N VAL A 202 1.72 17.49 5.51
CA VAL A 202 0.97 18.64 6.01
C VAL A 202 0.63 19.59 4.87
N VAL A 203 -0.59 20.12 4.88
CA VAL A 203 -1.05 21.14 3.93
C VAL A 203 -0.92 22.49 4.60
N HIS A 204 0.00 23.31 4.10
CA HIS A 204 0.24 24.65 4.62
C HIS A 204 0.66 25.56 3.46
N ALA A 205 -0.32 26.12 2.75
CA ALA A 205 -0.12 26.88 1.52
C ALA A 205 0.88 28.05 1.66
N GLU A 206 0.81 28.79 2.77
CA GLU A 206 1.69 29.92 3.03
C GLU A 206 3.16 29.49 3.17
N GLU A 207 3.45 28.55 4.08
CA GLU A 207 4.79 27.94 4.25
C GLU A 207 5.32 27.32 2.96
N TRP A 208 4.46 26.61 2.22
CA TRP A 208 4.85 26.00 0.96
C TRP A 208 5.29 27.07 -0.05
N ARG A 209 4.51 28.15 -0.22
CA ARG A 209 4.85 29.26 -1.14
C ARG A 209 6.08 30.03 -0.67
N HIS A 210 6.24 30.19 0.64
CA HIS A 210 7.40 30.83 1.24
C HIS A 210 8.70 30.08 0.93
N HIS A 211 8.68 28.75 1.03
CA HIS A 211 9.89 27.93 0.87
C HIS A 211 10.16 27.46 -0.57
N LEU A 212 9.14 27.36 -1.42
CA LEU A 212 9.27 26.85 -2.79
C LEU A 212 10.39 27.53 -3.61
N PRO A 213 10.56 28.86 -3.61
CA PRO A 213 11.63 29.50 -4.40
C PRO A 213 13.02 29.02 -3.97
N ALA A 214 13.28 28.94 -2.67
CA ALA A 214 14.56 28.48 -2.12
C ALA A 214 14.80 26.98 -2.40
N ILE A 215 13.75 26.16 -2.28
CA ILE A 215 13.82 24.72 -2.62
C ILE A 215 14.16 24.53 -4.09
N ARG A 216 13.47 25.23 -5.01
CA ARG A 216 13.73 25.10 -6.45
C ARG A 216 15.13 25.56 -6.84
N ALA A 217 15.65 26.61 -6.19
CA ALA A 217 16.97 27.16 -6.50
C ALA A 217 18.11 26.29 -5.95
N ASN A 218 18.00 25.83 -4.71
CA ASN A 218 19.12 25.25 -3.98
C ASN A 218 18.98 23.74 -3.74
N PHE A 219 17.76 23.20 -3.80
CA PHE A 219 17.41 21.82 -3.48
C PHE A 219 16.43 21.21 -4.50
N PRO A 220 16.69 21.30 -5.82
CA PRO A 220 15.70 20.91 -6.83
C PRO A 220 15.27 19.43 -6.74
N ALA A 221 16.12 18.55 -6.23
CA ALA A 221 15.80 17.14 -6.00
C ALA A 221 14.76 16.91 -4.87
N HIS A 222 14.53 17.92 -4.02
CA HIS A 222 13.60 17.87 -2.88
C HIS A 222 12.21 18.41 -3.24
N PHE A 223 11.93 18.59 -4.54
CA PHE A 223 10.63 18.99 -5.03
C PHE A 223 10.14 18.00 -6.09
N SER A 224 9.02 17.32 -5.82
CA SER A 224 8.43 16.37 -6.76
C SER A 224 6.93 16.29 -6.57
N ASN A 225 6.17 16.28 -7.67
CA ASN A 225 4.71 16.17 -7.68
C ASN A 225 4.03 17.17 -6.71
N GLU A 226 4.45 18.44 -6.75
CA GLU A 226 3.94 19.53 -5.88
C GLU A 226 4.24 19.35 -4.38
N LYS A 227 5.06 18.37 -4.00
CA LYS A 227 5.50 18.11 -2.63
C LYS A 227 6.91 18.65 -2.40
N ILE A 228 7.14 19.25 -1.24
CA ILE A 228 8.47 19.62 -0.75
C ILE A 228 8.89 18.58 0.30
N PHE A 229 10.02 17.92 0.05
CA PHE A 229 10.65 16.92 0.91
C PHE A 229 11.64 17.61 1.85
N PRO A 230 11.39 17.65 3.17
CA PRO A 230 12.18 18.49 4.06
C PRO A 230 13.59 17.98 4.31
N VAL A 231 13.84 16.66 4.29
CA VAL A 231 15.12 16.06 4.72
C VAL A 231 16.28 16.63 3.88
N GLY A 232 17.35 17.07 4.53
CA GLY A 232 18.53 17.64 3.85
C GLY A 232 18.38 19.10 3.37
N THR A 233 17.26 19.76 3.67
CA THR A 233 17.01 21.17 3.33
C THR A 233 17.09 22.09 4.54
N HIS A 234 16.75 23.38 4.37
CA HIS A 234 16.63 24.34 5.47
C HIS A 234 15.39 24.14 6.35
N LEU A 235 14.47 23.23 5.99
CA LEU A 235 13.22 22.96 6.71
C LEU A 235 13.42 22.11 7.98
N ARG A 236 14.32 22.54 8.88
CA ARG A 236 14.71 21.79 10.08
C ARG A 236 13.56 21.54 11.06
N GLU A 237 12.62 22.47 11.15
CA GLU A 237 11.44 22.33 12.01
C GLU A 237 10.56 21.14 11.57
N LEU A 238 10.31 21.02 10.26
CA LEU A 238 9.52 19.91 9.71
C LEU A 238 10.26 18.57 9.81
N GLN A 239 11.59 18.57 9.67
CA GLN A 239 12.43 17.38 9.93
C GLN A 239 12.32 16.93 11.39
N ALA A 240 12.49 17.85 12.34
CA ALA A 240 12.40 17.56 13.77
C ALA A 240 11.00 17.05 14.17
N LEU A 241 9.95 17.57 13.54
CA LEU A 241 8.60 17.06 13.70
C LEU A 241 8.47 15.62 13.20
N GLY A 242 9.00 15.31 12.01
CA GLY A 242 9.03 13.96 11.46
C GLY A 242 9.71 12.96 12.40
N GLU A 243 10.87 13.31 12.96
CA GLU A 243 11.56 12.49 13.95
C GLU A 243 10.75 12.30 15.24
N ALA A 244 10.09 13.35 15.74
CA ALA A 244 9.29 13.28 16.95
C ALA A 244 8.07 12.37 16.77
N VAL A 245 7.39 12.49 15.64
CA VAL A 245 6.27 11.61 15.26
C VAL A 245 6.76 10.17 15.08
N GLY A 246 7.89 9.97 14.39
CA GLY A 246 8.50 8.66 14.18
C GLY A 246 8.83 7.94 15.49
N ARG A 247 9.36 8.65 16.49
CA ARG A 247 9.58 8.12 17.84
C ARG A 247 8.28 7.74 18.54
N ALA A 248 7.24 8.57 18.44
CA ALA A 248 5.94 8.27 19.03
C ALA A 248 5.30 7.03 18.39
N LEU A 249 5.33 6.93 17.06
CA LEU A 249 4.86 5.77 16.30
C LEU A 249 5.62 4.49 16.70
N ALA A 250 6.94 4.56 16.79
CA ALA A 250 7.78 3.41 17.18
C ALA A 250 7.42 2.85 18.56
N VAL A 251 7.12 3.73 19.53
CA VAL A 251 6.72 3.34 20.89
C VAL A 251 5.35 2.67 20.88
N GLU A 252 4.37 3.32 20.26
CA GLU A 252 2.97 2.92 20.32
C GLU A 252 2.66 1.68 19.46
N LEU A 253 3.44 1.47 18.39
CA LEU A 253 3.29 0.33 17.48
C LEU A 253 4.23 -0.84 17.78
N ARG A 254 5.10 -0.75 18.81
CA ARG A 254 6.15 -1.76 19.10
C ARG A 254 5.67 -3.20 19.18
N VAL A 255 4.45 -3.42 19.68
CA VAL A 255 3.86 -4.77 19.84
C VAL A 255 2.82 -5.10 18.76
N LYS A 256 2.57 -4.17 17.84
CA LYS A 256 1.52 -4.26 16.80
C LYS A 256 2.09 -4.41 15.40
N VAL A 257 3.24 -3.81 15.14
CA VAL A 257 3.92 -3.79 13.83
C VAL A 257 5.31 -4.38 14.00
N ARG A 258 5.68 -5.30 13.10
CA ARG A 258 7.03 -5.84 13.05
C ARG A 258 7.99 -4.73 12.64
N ASP A 259 9.12 -4.64 13.34
CA ASP A 259 10.14 -3.61 13.10
C ASP A 259 9.64 -2.16 13.21
N ALA A 260 8.77 -1.89 14.21
CA ALA A 260 8.33 -0.52 14.51
C ALA A 260 9.49 0.46 14.79
N GLY A 261 10.70 -0.03 15.06
CA GLY A 261 11.89 0.81 15.25
C GLY A 261 12.25 1.65 14.02
N ARG A 262 11.91 1.19 12.81
CA ARG A 262 12.20 1.91 11.56
C ARG A 262 11.54 3.29 11.47
N PHE A 263 10.39 3.49 12.14
CA PHE A 263 9.70 4.78 12.15
C PHE A 263 10.57 5.93 12.65
N VAL A 264 11.52 5.67 13.57
CA VAL A 264 12.42 6.70 14.13
C VAL A 264 13.29 7.36 13.06
N GLY A 265 13.65 6.63 12.00
CA GLY A 265 14.53 7.12 10.93
C GLY A 265 13.86 7.30 9.57
N GLU A 266 12.67 6.73 9.38
CA GLU A 266 12.00 6.68 8.08
C GLU A 266 10.74 7.56 8.00
N THR A 267 10.33 8.19 9.11
CA THR A 267 9.15 9.06 9.11
C THR A 267 9.48 10.45 8.58
N GLU A 268 9.13 10.69 7.31
CA GLU A 268 9.21 12.01 6.67
C GLU A 268 7.82 12.64 6.53
N ILE A 269 7.70 13.93 6.86
CA ILE A 269 6.47 14.72 6.67
C ILE A 269 6.69 15.67 5.50
N VAL A 270 6.01 15.43 4.38
CA VAL A 270 6.13 16.31 3.21
C VAL A 270 5.21 17.54 3.31
N LEU A 271 5.69 18.68 2.84
CA LEU A 271 4.91 19.93 2.81
C LEU A 271 4.17 20.08 1.47
N ARG A 272 2.90 20.48 1.53
CA ARG A 272 2.04 20.68 0.35
C ARG A 272 1.31 22.01 0.38
N GLU A 273 0.99 22.51 -0.81
CA GLU A 273 0.16 23.71 -0.96
C GLU A 273 -1.32 23.42 -0.70
N VAL A 274 -1.84 22.31 -1.25
CA VAL A 274 -3.25 21.91 -1.19
C VAL A 274 -3.37 20.41 -0.98
N ASP A 275 -4.51 19.99 -0.43
CA ASP A 275 -4.88 18.58 -0.38
C ASP A 275 -5.50 18.18 -1.72
N ARG A 276 -4.66 17.73 -2.67
CA ARG A 276 -5.11 17.14 -3.93
C ARG A 276 -4.81 15.64 -3.88
N TRP A 277 -5.88 14.86 -3.68
CA TRP A 277 -5.93 13.42 -3.86
C TRP A 277 -7.03 13.07 -4.85
#